data_AF-A0AAP6SF95-F1
#
_entry.id   AF-A0AAP6SF95-F1
#
_cell.length_a   1.000
_cell.length_b   1.000
_cell.length_c   1.000
_cell.angle_alpha   90.00
_cell.angle_beta   90.00
_cell.angle_gamma   90.00
#
_symmetry.space_group_name_H-M   'P 1'
#
loop_
_entity.id
_entity.type
_entity.pdbx_description
1 polymer ?
#
loop_
_entity_poly.entity_id
_entity_poly.type
_entity_poly.pdbx_seq_one_letter_code
_entity_poly.pdbx_strand_id
1 'polypeptide(L)'
;MSEVVIPSSVRSIGAYAFSGNNLKSVIIGCGVETIGENAFAGNANVESVAITAQKPPTAPYTAFSDYSAKLYLQGGQDVIDAYYDAYTCWDRFTGYSMTVARRIDGEGETSISGEPGDRIQLSAKVWPADATLPQIFWRSTNPAVATVDNNGLVTVRKGADEGGCRIIASTLYADGPELVYGVNGSDESGIDVPVADVVVDGPVEVYSINGIRLGDSTEGLAPGIYIVRRGSSVTKVLVK
;
A
#
# COMPACT_ATOMS: atom_id res chain seq x y z
N MET A 1 20.12 -5.15 -16.87
CA MET A 1 19.18 -5.17 -15.73
C MET A 1 19.74 -6.17 -14.74
N SER A 2 20.01 -5.79 -13.49
CA SER A 2 20.66 -6.69 -12.52
C SER A 2 19.67 -7.35 -11.55
N GLU A 3 18.44 -6.86 -11.48
CA GLU A 3 17.42 -7.37 -10.58
C GLU A 3 16.08 -7.45 -11.30
N VAL A 4 15.31 -8.48 -10.95
CA VAL A 4 13.90 -8.59 -11.31
C VAL A 4 13.07 -8.80 -10.05
N VAL A 5 11.96 -8.07 -9.94
CA VAL A 5 10.98 -8.22 -8.88
C VAL A 5 9.65 -8.63 -9.50
N ILE A 6 9.17 -9.81 -9.11
CA ILE A 6 7.85 -10.32 -9.49
C ILE A 6 6.88 -10.04 -8.35
N PRO A 7 5.86 -9.18 -8.54
CA PRO A 7 4.98 -8.77 -7.46
C PRO A 7 4.02 -9.90 -7.05
N SER A 8 3.51 -9.84 -5.82
CA SER A 8 2.58 -10.84 -5.25
C SER A 8 1.23 -10.95 -5.97
N SER A 9 0.92 -10.06 -6.93
CA SER A 9 -0.26 -10.16 -7.78
C SER A 9 -0.09 -11.14 -8.95
N VAL A 10 1.14 -11.50 -9.31
CA VAL A 10 1.44 -12.44 -10.41
C VAL A 10 1.20 -13.88 -9.93
N ARG A 11 0.45 -14.65 -10.74
CA ARG A 11 0.13 -16.05 -10.45
C ARG A 11 1.01 -17.04 -11.21
N SER A 12 1.45 -16.69 -12.42
CA SER A 12 2.25 -17.56 -13.26
C SER A 12 3.38 -16.79 -13.95
N ILE A 13 4.53 -17.45 -14.09
CA ILE A 13 5.67 -16.97 -14.88
C ILE A 13 5.80 -17.90 -16.08
N GLY A 14 5.69 -17.34 -17.28
CA GLY A 14 5.74 -18.11 -18.53
C GLY A 14 7.12 -18.73 -18.79
N ALA A 15 7.13 -19.73 -19.68
CA ALA A 15 8.39 -20.31 -20.16
C ALA A 15 9.26 -19.23 -20.82
N TYR A 16 10.57 -19.29 -20.58
CA TYR A 16 11.58 -18.33 -21.08
C TYR A 16 11.38 -16.84 -20.72
N ALA A 17 10.43 -16.48 -19.85
CA ALA A 17 10.03 -15.09 -19.60
C ALA A 17 11.19 -14.15 -19.24
N PHE A 18 12.19 -14.66 -18.52
CA PHE A 18 13.38 -13.93 -18.10
C PHE A 18 14.68 -14.63 -18.55
N SER A 19 14.62 -15.47 -19.57
CA SER A 19 15.80 -16.19 -20.05
C SER A 19 16.87 -15.24 -20.65
N GLY A 20 18.14 -15.44 -20.31
CA GLY A 20 19.26 -14.71 -20.93
C GLY A 20 19.35 -13.22 -20.59
N ASN A 21 18.80 -12.77 -19.46
CA ASN A 21 18.75 -11.35 -19.07
C ASN A 21 19.94 -10.87 -18.23
N ASN A 22 20.92 -11.74 -17.94
CA ASN A 22 22.09 -11.46 -17.11
C ASN A 22 21.72 -10.91 -15.71
N LEU A 23 20.66 -11.48 -15.12
CA LEU A 23 20.18 -11.11 -13.78
C LEU A 23 21.18 -11.52 -12.69
N LYS A 24 21.25 -10.71 -11.62
CA LYS A 24 21.98 -11.00 -10.38
C LYS A 24 21.06 -11.34 -9.20
N SER A 25 19.90 -10.69 -9.12
CA SER A 25 18.90 -10.87 -8.08
C SER A 25 17.55 -11.20 -8.71
N VAL A 26 16.89 -12.24 -8.20
CA VAL A 26 15.53 -12.62 -8.58
C VAL A 26 14.66 -12.62 -7.34
N ILE A 27 13.63 -11.78 -7.30
CA ILE A 27 12.69 -11.72 -6.18
C ILE A 27 11.30 -12.13 -6.65
N ILE A 28 10.73 -13.16 -6.03
CA ILE A 28 9.46 -13.79 -6.40
C ILE A 28 8.44 -13.59 -5.27
N GLY A 29 7.38 -12.83 -5.56
CA GLY A 29 6.31 -12.53 -4.63
C GLY A 29 5.44 -13.73 -4.27
N CYS A 30 4.74 -13.64 -3.15
CA CYS A 30 4.04 -14.76 -2.52
C CYS A 30 2.83 -15.31 -3.28
N GLY A 31 2.35 -14.59 -4.30
CA GLY A 31 1.23 -15.03 -5.14
C GLY A 31 1.62 -15.94 -6.30
N VAL A 32 2.92 -16.13 -6.58
CA VAL A 32 3.35 -16.96 -7.71
C VAL A 32 3.11 -18.43 -7.39
N GLU A 33 2.35 -19.11 -8.25
CA GLU A 33 1.94 -20.50 -8.09
C GLU A 33 2.68 -21.42 -9.07
N THR A 34 3.02 -20.91 -10.26
CA THR A 34 3.65 -21.71 -11.33
C THR A 34 4.78 -20.95 -12.02
N ILE A 35 5.86 -21.66 -12.33
CA ILE A 35 7.02 -21.15 -13.08
C ILE A 35 7.28 -22.09 -14.26
N GLY A 36 7.31 -21.51 -15.46
CA GLY A 36 7.48 -22.23 -16.71
C GLY A 36 8.91 -22.72 -16.95
N GLU A 37 9.03 -23.59 -17.94
CA GLU A 37 10.31 -24.13 -18.39
C GLU A 37 11.28 -23.00 -18.78
N ASN A 38 12.54 -23.10 -18.34
CA ASN A 38 13.60 -22.16 -18.70
C ASN A 38 13.28 -20.68 -18.37
N ALA A 39 12.31 -20.42 -17.48
CA ALA A 39 11.86 -19.06 -17.16
C ALA A 39 13.02 -18.12 -16.78
N PHE A 40 14.03 -18.64 -16.07
CA PHE A 40 15.22 -17.91 -15.65
C PHE A 40 16.53 -18.53 -16.19
N ALA A 41 16.45 -19.43 -17.17
CA ALA A 41 17.64 -20.07 -17.74
C ALA A 41 18.55 -19.07 -18.47
N GLY A 42 19.87 -19.29 -18.44
CA GLY A 42 20.85 -18.42 -19.10
C GLY A 42 21.18 -17.14 -18.34
N ASN A 43 20.74 -17.01 -17.07
CA ASN A 43 21.21 -15.95 -16.17
C ASN A 43 22.39 -16.49 -15.35
N ALA A 44 23.58 -16.51 -15.94
CA ALA A 44 24.77 -17.16 -15.37
C ALA A 44 25.36 -16.47 -14.13
N ASN A 45 24.89 -15.28 -13.77
CA ASN A 45 25.41 -14.48 -12.66
C ASN A 45 24.39 -14.24 -11.55
N VAL A 46 23.35 -15.08 -11.43
CA VAL A 46 22.39 -14.97 -10.33
C VAL A 46 23.10 -15.31 -9.03
N GLU A 47 23.17 -14.34 -8.12
CA GLU A 47 23.80 -14.46 -6.81
C GLU A 47 22.75 -14.81 -5.75
N SER A 48 21.52 -14.33 -5.91
CA SER A 48 20.41 -14.57 -4.99
C SER A 48 19.06 -14.77 -5.70
N VAL A 49 18.29 -15.72 -5.16
CA VAL A 49 16.87 -15.91 -5.44
C VAL A 49 16.12 -15.76 -4.11
N ALA A 50 15.13 -14.89 -4.05
CA ALA A 50 14.34 -14.63 -2.86
C ALA A 50 12.86 -14.91 -3.14
N ILE A 51 12.20 -15.69 -2.28
CA ILE A 51 10.81 -16.09 -2.46
C ILE A 51 10.02 -15.87 -1.19
N THR A 52 8.91 -15.12 -1.30
CA THR A 52 8.06 -14.80 -0.15
C THR A 52 6.87 -15.73 0.01
N ALA A 53 6.64 -16.64 -0.94
CA ALA A 53 5.60 -17.67 -0.87
C ALA A 53 5.89 -18.69 0.22
N GLN A 54 4.88 -18.95 1.08
CA GLN A 54 4.98 -19.91 2.19
C GLN A 54 4.91 -21.38 1.74
N LYS A 55 4.62 -21.61 0.46
CA LYS A 55 4.62 -22.94 -0.18
C LYS A 55 5.37 -22.84 -1.50
N PRO A 56 6.09 -23.89 -1.90
CA PRO A 56 6.85 -23.88 -3.15
C PRO A 56 5.92 -23.71 -4.35
N PRO A 57 6.17 -22.72 -5.22
CA PRO A 57 5.54 -22.67 -6.53
C PRO A 57 5.93 -23.92 -7.32
N THR A 58 5.03 -24.42 -8.18
CA THR A 58 5.37 -25.52 -9.07
C THR A 58 6.36 -25.02 -10.12
N ALA A 59 7.56 -25.61 -10.17
CA ALA A 59 8.62 -25.19 -11.07
C ALA A 59 9.45 -26.41 -11.54
N PRO A 60 9.66 -26.60 -12.86
CA PRO A 60 10.47 -27.69 -13.38
C PRO A 60 11.95 -27.48 -13.07
N TYR A 61 12.74 -28.56 -13.03
CA TYR A 61 14.21 -28.52 -12.85
C TYR A 61 14.98 -27.69 -13.90
N THR A 62 14.31 -27.28 -14.97
CA THR A 62 14.85 -26.41 -16.01
C THR A 62 14.51 -24.93 -15.81
N ALA A 63 13.70 -24.58 -14.80
CA ALA A 63 13.32 -23.19 -14.54
C ALA A 63 14.54 -22.29 -14.38
N PHE A 64 15.60 -22.82 -13.74
CA PHE A 64 16.92 -22.22 -13.69
C PHE A 64 17.95 -23.16 -14.33
N SER A 65 19.01 -22.58 -14.89
CA SER A 65 20.14 -23.32 -15.46
C SER A 65 21.32 -23.46 -14.51
N ASP A 66 21.37 -22.63 -13.46
CA ASP A 66 22.36 -22.67 -12.39
C ASP A 66 21.64 -22.52 -11.04
N TYR A 67 22.08 -23.32 -10.08
CA TYR A 67 21.54 -23.44 -8.73
C TYR A 67 22.56 -23.06 -7.65
N SER A 68 23.69 -22.47 -8.05
CA SER A 68 24.74 -21.97 -7.15
C SER A 68 24.29 -20.75 -6.33
N ALA A 69 23.24 -20.06 -6.77
CA ALA A 69 22.67 -18.90 -6.08
C ALA A 69 22.14 -19.27 -4.69
N LYS A 70 22.17 -18.30 -3.78
CA LYS A 70 21.53 -18.46 -2.46
C LYS A 70 20.02 -18.32 -2.61
N LEU A 71 19.28 -19.32 -2.14
CA LEU A 71 17.83 -19.27 -2.07
C LEU A 71 17.40 -18.75 -0.69
N TYR A 72 16.85 -17.55 -0.64
CA TYR A 72 16.25 -16.97 0.55
C TYR A 72 14.76 -17.28 0.58
N LEU A 73 14.27 -17.85 1.68
CA LEU A 73 12.88 -18.21 1.88
C LEU A 73 12.30 -17.45 3.07
N GLN A 74 11.11 -16.87 2.89
CA GLN A 74 10.36 -16.30 4.00
C GLN A 74 9.71 -17.43 4.82
N GLY A 75 10.20 -17.65 6.04
CA GLY A 75 9.63 -18.64 6.94
C GLY A 75 10.67 -19.25 7.87
N GLY A 76 10.21 -20.17 8.71
CA GLY A 76 11.06 -21.01 9.53
C GLY A 76 11.57 -22.24 8.78
N GLN A 77 12.10 -23.19 9.54
CA GLN A 77 12.60 -24.47 9.01
C GLN A 77 11.51 -25.26 8.29
N ASP A 78 10.26 -25.16 8.74
CA ASP A 78 9.09 -25.82 8.14
C ASP A 78 8.86 -25.42 6.67
N VAL A 79 9.04 -24.13 6.35
CA VAL A 79 8.95 -23.66 4.96
C VAL A 79 10.15 -24.14 4.14
N ILE A 80 11.35 -24.13 4.74
CA ILE A 80 12.56 -24.62 4.06
C ILE A 80 12.39 -26.09 3.70
N ASP A 81 11.97 -26.93 4.66
CA ASP A 81 11.73 -28.36 4.47
C ASP A 81 10.70 -28.59 3.36
N ALA A 82 9.60 -27.83 3.34
CA ALA A 82 8.59 -27.93 2.30
C ALA A 82 9.13 -27.65 0.88
N TYR A 83 10.08 -26.72 0.73
CA TYR A 83 10.70 -26.45 -0.58
C TYR A 83 11.66 -27.57 -1.00
N TYR A 84 12.40 -28.16 -0.06
CA TYR A 84 13.29 -29.30 -0.35
C TYR A 84 12.52 -30.60 -0.64
N ASP A 85 11.41 -30.83 0.06
CA ASP A 85 10.56 -32.02 -0.09
C ASP A 85 9.65 -31.95 -1.33
N ALA A 86 9.62 -30.83 -2.03
CA ALA A 86 8.76 -30.64 -3.20
C ALA A 86 9.22 -31.38 -4.46
N TYR A 87 10.47 -31.89 -4.49
CA TYR A 87 11.07 -32.54 -5.68
C TYR A 87 10.91 -31.71 -6.96
N THR A 88 11.20 -30.42 -6.84
CA THR A 88 11.17 -29.42 -7.92
C THR A 88 12.52 -28.71 -7.95
N CYS A 89 12.70 -27.72 -8.82
CA CYS A 89 13.97 -26.99 -8.91
C CYS A 89 14.47 -26.43 -7.56
N TRP A 90 13.58 -26.20 -6.60
CA TRP A 90 13.90 -25.68 -5.28
C TRP A 90 14.88 -26.54 -4.48
N ASP A 91 14.82 -27.88 -4.65
CA ASP A 91 15.69 -28.83 -3.94
C ASP A 91 17.17 -28.72 -4.37
N ARG A 92 17.45 -28.04 -5.49
CA ARG A 92 18.80 -27.88 -6.07
C ARG A 92 19.56 -26.70 -5.48
N PHE A 93 18.86 -25.75 -4.87
CA PHE A 93 19.48 -24.57 -4.27
C PHE A 93 20.03 -24.87 -2.87
N THR A 94 20.91 -24.00 -2.39
CA THR A 94 21.18 -23.88 -0.95
C THR A 94 20.21 -22.88 -0.32
N GLY A 95 19.42 -23.34 0.65
CA GLY A 95 18.36 -22.59 1.31
C GLY A 95 18.85 -21.80 2.53
N TYR A 96 18.30 -20.60 2.69
CA TYR A 96 18.56 -19.67 3.79
C TYR A 96 17.24 -19.04 4.25
N SER A 97 17.10 -18.78 5.55
CA SER A 97 15.96 -18.03 6.06
C SER A 97 16.14 -16.53 5.79
N MET A 98 15.04 -15.83 5.53
CA MET A 98 15.02 -14.37 5.44
C MET A 98 14.92 -13.71 6.82
N THR A 99 15.58 -12.56 6.96
CA THR A 99 15.19 -11.56 7.96
C THR A 99 13.99 -10.79 7.39
N VAL A 100 12.82 -10.96 8.02
CA VAL A 100 11.55 -10.37 7.56
C VAL A 100 11.34 -8.98 8.15
N ALA A 101 10.95 -8.02 7.32
CA ALA A 101 10.51 -6.71 7.79
C ALA A 101 9.21 -6.82 8.58
N ARG A 102 9.21 -6.31 9.81
CA ARG A 102 8.09 -6.35 10.76
C ARG A 102 7.24 -5.09 10.76
N ARG A 103 7.81 -3.96 10.36
CA ARG A 103 7.08 -2.69 10.22
C ARG A 103 7.73 -1.79 9.17
N ILE A 104 6.95 -0.81 8.71
CA ILE A 104 7.42 0.30 7.88
C ILE A 104 7.21 1.57 8.69
N ASP A 105 8.29 2.32 8.91
CA ASP A 105 8.24 3.61 9.60
C ASP A 105 8.38 4.72 8.54
N GLY A 106 7.42 5.65 8.52
CA GLY A 106 7.46 6.83 7.65
C GLY A 106 8.43 7.87 8.18
N GLU A 107 9.14 8.55 7.28
CA GLU A 107 10.04 9.66 7.61
C GLU A 107 9.46 10.97 7.08
N GLY A 108 9.38 11.99 7.93
CA GLY A 108 8.83 13.30 7.56
C GLY A 108 7.31 13.36 7.68
N GLU A 109 6.64 13.91 6.65
CA GLU A 109 5.19 14.09 6.67
C GLU A 109 4.43 12.76 6.73
N THR A 110 3.43 12.69 7.60
CA THR A 110 2.60 11.50 7.82
C THR A 110 1.19 11.63 7.24
N SER A 111 0.86 12.79 6.66
CA SER A 111 -0.40 13.09 6.00
C SER A 111 -0.13 13.87 4.72
N ILE A 112 -0.88 13.57 3.66
CA ILE A 112 -0.77 14.25 2.38
C ILE A 112 -1.91 15.28 2.35
N SER A 113 -1.57 16.56 2.28
CA SER A 113 -2.53 17.65 2.09
C SER A 113 -1.96 18.65 1.10
N GLY A 114 -2.75 19.02 0.11
CA GLY A 114 -2.32 19.97 -0.92
C GLY A 114 -3.39 20.19 -1.98
N GLU A 115 -3.16 21.19 -2.81
CA GLU A 115 -3.99 21.53 -3.95
C GLU A 115 -3.70 20.62 -5.16
N PRO A 116 -4.65 20.51 -6.11
CA PRO A 116 -4.38 19.85 -7.39
C PRO A 116 -3.12 20.39 -8.07
N GLY A 117 -2.15 19.50 -8.33
CA GLY A 117 -0.85 19.83 -8.91
C GLY A 117 0.32 19.75 -7.92
N ASP A 118 0.03 19.80 -6.61
CA ASP A 118 1.05 19.72 -5.58
C ASP A 118 1.78 18.37 -5.59
N ARG A 119 3.06 18.44 -5.24
CA ARG A 119 3.96 17.29 -5.21
C ARG A 119 4.57 17.14 -3.83
N ILE A 120 4.33 15.99 -3.22
CA ILE A 120 4.74 15.68 -1.85
C ILE A 120 5.62 14.44 -1.89
N GLN A 121 6.83 14.54 -1.34
CA GLN A 121 7.77 13.43 -1.30
C GLN A 121 7.58 12.65 0.00
N LEU A 122 7.15 11.40 -0.11
CA LEU A 122 7.14 10.48 1.02
C LEU A 122 8.48 9.74 1.11
N SER A 123 8.92 9.47 2.33
CA SER A 123 10.06 8.61 2.62
C SER A 123 9.64 7.59 3.68
N ALA A 124 10.15 6.37 3.59
CA ALA A 124 9.86 5.32 4.56
C ALA A 124 11.02 4.33 4.66
N LYS A 125 11.14 3.66 5.80
CA LYS A 125 12.14 2.62 6.06
C LYS A 125 11.51 1.37 6.65
N VAL A 126 12.02 0.22 6.23
CA VAL A 126 11.65 -1.06 6.82
C VAL A 126 12.45 -1.35 8.08
N TRP A 127 11.85 -2.07 9.03
CA TRP A 127 12.52 -2.55 10.24
C TRP A 127 12.30 -4.05 10.47
N PRO A 128 13.33 -4.81 10.89
CA PRO A 128 14.67 -4.32 11.23
C PRO A 128 15.47 -3.87 9.98
N ALA A 129 16.48 -3.02 10.17
CA ALA A 129 17.20 -2.38 9.06
C ALA A 129 18.02 -3.37 8.21
N ASP A 130 18.25 -4.57 8.71
CA ASP A 130 18.90 -5.70 8.05
C ASP A 130 17.89 -6.69 7.41
N ALA A 131 16.63 -6.27 7.21
CA ALA A 131 15.65 -7.03 6.45
C ALA A 131 16.20 -7.43 5.07
N THR A 132 16.04 -8.70 4.71
CA THR A 132 16.60 -9.27 3.47
C THR A 132 16.08 -8.58 2.21
N LEU A 133 14.82 -8.15 2.23
CA LEU A 133 14.13 -7.44 1.15
C LEU A 133 13.69 -6.06 1.65
N PRO A 134 14.56 -5.04 1.58
CA PRO A 134 14.26 -3.71 2.08
C PRO A 134 13.40 -2.86 1.13
N GLN A 135 13.03 -3.40 -0.04
CA GLN A 135 12.28 -2.70 -1.06
C GLN A 135 10.87 -2.32 -0.54
N ILE A 136 10.50 -1.05 -0.78
CA ILE A 136 9.17 -0.53 -0.50
C ILE A 136 8.46 -0.27 -1.83
N PHE A 137 7.23 -0.75 -1.93
CA PHE A 137 6.36 -0.57 -3.09
C PHE A 137 5.24 0.40 -2.73
N TRP A 138 5.11 1.43 -3.55
CA TRP A 138 4.11 2.48 -3.39
C TRP A 138 2.92 2.22 -4.31
N ARG A 139 1.70 2.40 -3.78
CA ARG A 139 0.48 2.43 -4.59
C ARG A 139 -0.50 3.47 -4.10
N SER A 140 -1.29 4.00 -5.03
CA SER A 140 -2.49 4.75 -4.70
C SER A 140 -3.71 3.84 -4.75
N THR A 141 -4.59 3.98 -3.76
CA THR A 141 -5.91 3.35 -3.77
C THR A 141 -6.89 4.05 -4.72
N ASN A 142 -6.62 5.31 -5.07
CA ASN A 142 -7.41 6.07 -6.05
C ASN A 142 -6.51 7.03 -6.86
N PRO A 143 -5.91 6.55 -7.97
CA PRO A 143 -5.09 7.36 -8.87
C PRO A 143 -5.77 8.58 -9.51
N ALA A 144 -7.11 8.69 -9.42
CA ALA A 144 -7.83 9.88 -9.88
C ALA A 144 -7.72 11.05 -8.89
N VAL A 145 -7.51 10.77 -7.60
CA VAL A 145 -7.35 11.79 -6.53
C VAL A 145 -5.88 12.10 -6.30
N ALA A 146 -5.04 11.07 -6.15
CA ALA A 146 -3.60 11.24 -6.03
C ALA A 146 -2.86 10.06 -6.65
N THR A 147 -1.76 10.32 -7.34
CA THR A 147 -0.84 9.29 -7.84
C THR A 147 0.44 9.28 -7.02
N VAL A 148 1.13 8.14 -6.97
CA VAL A 148 2.45 8.01 -6.37
C VAL A 148 3.34 7.24 -7.34
N ASP A 149 4.60 7.65 -7.48
CA ASP A 149 5.59 6.92 -8.27
C ASP A 149 6.38 5.89 -7.42
N ASN A 150 7.31 5.18 -8.06
CA ASN A 150 8.12 4.15 -7.39
C ASN A 150 9.07 4.71 -6.32
N ASN A 151 9.32 6.02 -6.32
CA ASN A 151 10.18 6.70 -5.36
C ASN A 151 9.38 7.38 -4.24
N GLY A 152 8.05 7.20 -4.17
CA GLY A 152 7.21 7.81 -3.15
C GLY A 152 6.84 9.27 -3.44
N LEU A 153 7.06 9.77 -4.65
CA LEU A 153 6.63 11.12 -5.02
C LEU A 153 5.13 11.10 -5.33
N VAL A 154 4.35 11.72 -4.47
CA VAL A 154 2.90 11.86 -4.61
C VAL A 154 2.59 13.11 -5.44
N THR A 155 1.67 13.00 -6.38
CA THR A 155 1.06 14.15 -7.09
C THR A 155 -0.43 14.18 -6.80
N VAL A 156 -0.90 15.27 -6.18
CA VAL A 156 -2.31 15.51 -5.94
C VAL A 156 -2.97 15.92 -7.26
N ARG A 157 -4.11 15.31 -7.60
CA ARG A 157 -4.85 15.56 -8.85
C ARG A 157 -6.20 16.22 -8.60
N LYS A 158 -6.82 15.95 -7.46
CA LYS A 158 -8.09 16.54 -7.04
C LYS A 158 -8.09 16.68 -5.51
N GLY A 159 -8.74 17.71 -4.98
CA GLY A 159 -9.09 17.78 -3.55
C GLY A 159 -9.82 16.51 -3.14
N ALA A 160 -9.46 15.94 -1.98
CA ALA A 160 -10.01 14.67 -1.52
C ALA A 160 -11.38 14.88 -0.86
N ASP A 161 -12.43 14.95 -1.67
CA ASP A 161 -13.82 14.94 -1.18
C ASP A 161 -14.49 13.58 -1.44
N GLU A 162 -15.33 13.14 -0.49
CA GLU A 162 -16.17 11.93 -0.43
C GLU A 162 -15.68 10.75 -1.30
N GLY A 163 -14.53 10.19 -0.93
CA GLY A 163 -13.98 9.01 -1.60
C GLY A 163 -12.70 8.45 -0.98
N GLY A 164 -12.06 9.18 -0.06
CA GLY A 164 -10.93 8.72 0.76
C GLY A 164 -9.78 8.13 -0.04
N CYS A 165 -8.87 8.95 -0.54
CA CYS A 165 -7.65 8.44 -1.19
C CYS A 165 -6.59 8.12 -0.14
N ARG A 166 -5.95 6.96 -0.31
CA ARG A 166 -4.82 6.51 0.50
C ARG A 166 -3.63 6.17 -0.38
N ILE A 167 -2.45 6.61 0.03
CA ILE A 167 -1.17 6.14 -0.50
C ILE A 167 -0.63 5.08 0.45
N ILE A 168 -0.27 3.92 -0.10
CA ILE A 168 0.15 2.76 0.69
C ILE A 168 1.58 2.41 0.29
N ALA A 169 2.47 2.41 1.28
CA ALA A 169 3.76 1.74 1.22
C ALA A 169 3.60 0.31 1.72
N SER A 170 4.14 -0.65 0.98
CA SER A 170 4.06 -2.08 1.30
C SER A 170 5.38 -2.77 1.00
N THR A 171 5.61 -3.92 1.64
CA THR A 171 6.74 -4.80 1.32
C THR A 171 6.28 -5.99 0.48
N LEU A 172 7.22 -6.76 -0.08
CA LEU A 172 6.91 -7.97 -0.83
C LEU A 172 6.70 -9.22 0.06
N TYR A 173 7.01 -9.11 1.36
CA TYR A 173 6.83 -10.23 2.29
C TYR A 173 5.37 -10.68 2.32
N ALA A 174 5.12 -11.99 2.38
CA ALA A 174 3.79 -12.52 2.69
C ALA A 174 3.35 -11.99 4.04
N ASP A 175 2.11 -11.48 4.12
CA ASP A 175 1.58 -10.80 5.31
C ASP A 175 2.49 -9.67 5.83
N GLY A 176 3.22 -9.02 4.91
CA GLY A 176 4.14 -7.95 5.21
C GLY A 176 3.44 -6.69 5.72
N PRO A 177 4.17 -5.81 6.43
CA PRO A 177 3.62 -4.57 6.93
C PRO A 177 3.19 -3.64 5.79
N GLU A 178 2.14 -2.86 6.05
CA GLU A 178 1.73 -1.71 5.23
C GLU A 178 1.80 -0.44 6.07
N LEU A 179 2.23 0.66 5.46
CA LEU A 179 2.11 2.01 5.98
C LEU A 179 1.15 2.79 5.09
N VAL A 180 0.15 3.41 5.71
CA VAL A 180 -0.97 4.04 5.02
C VAL A 180 -0.97 5.53 5.30
N TYR A 181 -0.85 6.33 4.24
CA TYR A 181 -0.97 7.78 4.28
C TYR A 181 -2.35 8.19 3.78
N GLY A 182 -3.09 8.93 4.61
CA GLY A 182 -4.33 9.57 4.18
C GLY A 182 -4.03 10.77 3.27
N VAL A 183 -4.80 10.90 2.19
CA VAL A 183 -4.84 12.12 1.37
C VAL A 183 -6.05 12.93 1.80
N ASN A 184 -5.78 14.06 2.43
CA ASN A 184 -6.78 15.03 2.83
C ASN A 184 -6.90 16.09 1.72
N GLY A 185 -8.13 16.46 1.36
CA GLY A 185 -8.35 17.63 0.54
C GLY A 185 -8.00 18.87 1.34
N SER A 186 -7.42 19.88 0.68
CA SER A 186 -7.64 21.24 1.14
C SER A 186 -9.13 21.53 0.92
N ASP A 187 -9.93 21.42 1.97
CA ASP A 187 -11.11 22.28 2.08
C ASP A 187 -10.59 23.72 2.17
N GLU A 188 -10.19 24.30 1.05
CA GLU A 188 -10.38 25.73 0.90
C GLU A 188 -11.89 25.92 0.69
N SER A 189 -12.62 26.07 1.80
CA SER A 189 -13.59 27.17 1.87
C SER A 189 -12.80 28.49 1.78
N GLY A 190 -12.12 28.70 0.65
CA GLY A 190 -11.46 29.92 0.24
C GLY A 190 -12.51 30.84 -0.34
N ILE A 191 -13.49 31.20 0.49
CA ILE A 191 -14.17 32.47 0.27
C ILE A 191 -14.04 33.31 1.52
N ASP A 192 -12.97 34.10 1.53
CA ASP A 192 -12.96 35.41 2.18
C ASP A 192 -13.91 36.31 1.36
N VAL A 193 -15.22 36.04 1.43
CA VAL A 193 -16.20 37.05 1.00
C VAL A 193 -16.28 38.02 2.17
N PRO A 194 -16.13 39.34 1.98
CA PRO A 194 -16.70 40.26 2.95
C PRO A 194 -18.18 39.88 3.08
N VAL A 195 -18.59 39.50 4.29
CA VAL A 195 -19.95 39.00 4.55
C VAL A 195 -20.94 40.08 4.12
N ALA A 196 -21.49 39.89 2.92
CA ALA A 196 -22.69 40.51 2.43
C ALA A 196 -23.69 39.38 2.21
N ASP A 197 -24.72 39.41 3.06
CA ASP A 197 -25.83 38.49 3.23
C ASP A 197 -26.18 37.60 2.02
N VAL A 198 -26.12 36.29 2.20
CA VAL A 198 -26.92 35.34 1.41
C VAL A 198 -27.74 34.49 2.37
N VAL A 199 -29.01 34.85 2.47
CA VAL A 199 -30.06 34.10 3.16
C VAL A 199 -30.34 32.84 2.34
N VAL A 200 -30.07 31.65 2.89
CA VAL A 200 -30.53 30.37 2.33
C VAL A 200 -31.56 29.79 3.29
N ASP A 201 -32.82 29.95 2.90
CA ASP A 201 -34.01 29.46 3.59
C ASP A 201 -34.24 27.98 3.25
N GLY A 202 -34.23 27.16 4.29
CA GLY A 202 -34.54 25.73 4.24
C GLY A 202 -34.93 25.27 5.63
N PRO A 203 -35.85 24.28 5.76
CA PRO A 203 -36.43 23.92 7.05
C PRO A 203 -35.32 23.46 8.01
N VAL A 204 -35.30 24.08 9.18
CA VAL A 204 -34.33 23.79 10.23
C VAL A 204 -34.80 22.55 10.98
N GLU A 205 -33.89 21.63 11.30
CA GLU A 205 -34.14 20.52 12.22
C GLU A 205 -33.15 20.63 13.38
N VAL A 206 -33.63 20.54 14.61
CA VAL A 206 -32.79 20.63 15.82
C VAL A 206 -32.82 19.30 16.56
N TYR A 207 -31.65 18.84 16.97
CA TYR A 207 -31.43 17.59 17.69
C TYR A 207 -30.66 17.83 18.99
N SER A 208 -30.94 17.01 20.01
CA SER A 208 -30.08 16.91 21.19
C SER A 208 -28.74 16.27 20.82
N ILE A 209 -27.72 16.43 21.66
CA ILE A 209 -26.42 15.77 21.46
C ILE A 209 -26.50 14.23 21.43
N ASN A 210 -27.59 13.67 21.93
CA ASN A 210 -27.87 12.23 21.91
C ASN A 210 -28.67 11.80 20.65
N GLY A 211 -28.86 12.69 19.67
CA GLY A 211 -29.49 12.40 18.39
C GLY A 211 -31.03 12.41 18.39
N ILE A 212 -31.68 12.90 19.45
CA ILE A 212 -33.15 13.00 19.52
C ILE A 212 -33.59 14.29 18.84
N ARG A 213 -34.51 14.20 17.85
CA ARG A 213 -35.11 15.37 17.19
C ARG A 213 -35.98 16.14 18.17
N LEU A 214 -35.65 17.41 18.41
CA LEU A 214 -36.31 18.32 19.34
C LEU A 214 -37.34 19.24 18.66
N GLY A 215 -37.14 19.54 17.37
CA GLY A 215 -38.05 20.40 16.62
C GLY A 215 -37.38 21.06 15.44
N ASP A 216 -37.93 22.20 15.05
CA ASP A 216 -37.60 22.97 13.85
C ASP A 216 -37.14 24.41 14.16
N SER A 217 -36.86 24.71 15.42
CA SER A 217 -36.19 25.94 15.83
C SER A 217 -35.32 25.74 17.07
N THR A 218 -34.38 26.66 17.29
CA THR A 218 -33.58 26.74 18.52
C THR A 218 -34.23 27.62 19.58
N GLU A 219 -35.42 28.18 19.32
CA GLU A 219 -36.12 29.05 20.26
C GLU A 219 -36.76 28.25 21.38
N GLY A 220 -36.65 28.72 22.62
CA GLY A 220 -37.23 28.06 23.79
C GLY A 220 -36.49 26.81 24.28
N LEU A 221 -35.33 26.49 23.70
CA LEU A 221 -34.47 25.43 24.22
C LEU A 221 -33.77 25.89 25.51
N ALA A 222 -33.59 24.95 26.44
CA ALA A 222 -32.77 25.19 27.62
C ALA A 222 -31.31 25.47 27.23
N PRO A 223 -30.52 26.19 28.05
CA PRO A 223 -29.10 26.39 27.78
C PRO A 223 -28.36 25.05 27.62
N GLY A 224 -27.60 24.91 26.54
CA GLY A 224 -27.00 23.62 26.17
C GLY A 224 -26.47 23.58 24.74
N ILE A 225 -25.87 22.44 24.38
CA ILE A 225 -25.30 22.19 23.06
C ILE A 225 -26.29 21.37 22.23
N TYR A 226 -26.55 21.82 21.00
CA TYR A 226 -27.48 21.21 20.06
C TYR A 226 -26.86 21.01 18.68
N ILE A 227 -27.42 20.07 17.93
CA ILE A 227 -27.08 19.84 16.53
C ILE A 227 -28.22 20.42 15.69
N VAL A 228 -27.90 21.34 14.81
CA VAL A 228 -28.85 21.99 13.90
C VAL A 228 -28.54 21.55 12.48
N ARG A 229 -29.54 21.00 11.79
CA ARG A 229 -29.45 20.57 10.40
C ARG A 229 -30.30 21.48 9.54
N ARG A 230 -29.75 21.95 8.43
CA ARG A 230 -30.46 22.68 7.37
C ARG A 230 -30.10 22.03 6.03
N GLY A 231 -31.01 21.21 5.50
CA GLY A 231 -30.72 20.40 4.31
C GLY A 231 -29.59 19.38 4.55
N SER A 232 -28.53 19.45 3.76
CA SER A 232 -27.30 18.64 3.91
C SER A 232 -26.31 19.21 4.92
N SER A 233 -26.49 20.46 5.36
CA SER A 233 -25.59 21.12 6.30
C SER A 233 -25.95 20.78 7.75
N VAL A 234 -24.94 20.44 8.55
CA VAL A 234 -25.07 20.15 9.98
C VAL A 234 -24.13 21.06 10.76
N THR A 235 -24.65 21.72 11.79
CA THR A 235 -23.90 22.68 12.60
C THR A 235 -24.14 22.44 14.08
N LYS A 236 -23.10 22.57 14.90
CA LYS A 236 -23.19 22.52 16.36
C LYS A 236 -23.45 23.94 16.89
N VAL A 237 -24.52 24.11 17.68
CA VAL A 237 -24.91 25.41 18.24
C VAL A 237 -24.95 25.36 19.76
N LEU A 238 -24.48 26.42 20.42
CA LEU A 238 -24.58 26.61 21.85
C LEU A 238 -25.71 27.60 22.15
N VAL A 239 -26.75 27.16 22.85
CA VAL A 239 -27.81 28.03 23.40
C VAL A 239 -27.35 28.47 24.79
N LYS A 240 -27.31 29.79 25.02
CA LYS A 240 -26.90 30.39 26.29
C LYS A 240 -28.10 30.77 27.14
#